data_AF-A0A529HEP7-F1
#
_entry.id   AF-A0A529HEP7-F1
#
_cell.length_a   1.000
_cell.length_b   1.000
_cell.length_c   1.000
_cell.angle_alpha   90.00
_cell.angle_beta   90.00
_cell.angle_gamma   90.00
#
_symmetry.space_group_name_H-M   'P 1'
#
loop_
_entity.id
_entity.type
_entity.pdbx_description
1 polymer ?
#
loop_
_entity_poly.entity_id
_entity_poly.type
_entity_poly.pdbx_seq_one_letter_code
_entity_poly.pdbx_strand_id
1 'polypeptide(L)' 'DVAFVQAMIPHHQGAIDMARAVLQFGKDDQVKVWANQIITAQRAEIAAMQEWLKQHAK' A
#
# COMPACT_ATOMS: atom_id res chain seq x y z
N ASP A 1 -10.51 10.06 -11.93
CA ASP A 1 -9.40 10.27 -10.98
C ASP A 1 -9.81 10.10 -9.52
N VAL A 2 -10.75 10.90 -8.99
CA VAL A 2 -11.18 10.78 -7.56
C VAL A 2 -11.63 9.35 -7.17
N ALA A 3 -12.55 8.75 -7.93
CA ALA A 3 -13.04 7.40 -7.65
C ALA A 3 -11.92 6.34 -7.69
N PHE A 4 -10.95 6.48 -8.60
CA PHE A 4 -9.80 5.58 -8.69
C PHE A 4 -8.92 5.71 -7.44
N VAL A 5 -8.59 6.93 -7.04
CA VAL A 5 -7.74 7.20 -5.87
C VAL A 5 -8.42 6.72 -4.58
N GLN A 6 -9.73 6.95 -4.44
CA GLN A 6 -10.51 6.43 -3.31
C GLN A 6 -10.53 4.89 -3.26
N ALA A 7 -10.57 4.21 -4.41
CA ALA A 7 -10.49 2.75 -4.47
C ALA A 7 -9.07 2.21 -4.27
N MET A 8 -8.03 2.97 -4.66
CA MET A 8 -6.65 2.53 -4.54
C MET A 8 -6.09 2.58 -3.12
N ILE A 9 -6.59 3.48 -2.27
CA ILE A 9 -6.21 3.50 -0.85
C ILE A 9 -6.49 2.17 -0.14
N PRO A 10 -7.73 1.62 -0.13
CA PRO A 10 -8.00 0.33 0.51
C PRO A 10 -7.36 -0.85 -0.24
N HIS A 11 -7.21 -0.78 -1.57
CA HIS A 11 -6.46 -1.78 -2.33
C HIS A 11 -5.00 -1.87 -1.86
N HIS A 12 -4.33 -0.72 -1.69
CA HIS A 12 -2.96 -0.67 -1.18
C HIS A 12 -2.86 -1.14 0.28
N GLN A 13 -3.83 -0.77 1.12
CA GLN A 13 -3.87 -1.25 2.50
C GLN A 13 -3.95 -2.79 2.55
N GLY A 14 -4.78 -3.40 1.69
CA GLY A 14 -4.86 -4.86 1.57
C GLY A 14 -3.53 -5.50 1.17
N ALA A 15 -2.80 -4.91 0.22
CA ALA A 15 -1.48 -5.40 -0.17
C ALA A 15 -0.42 -5.25 0.95
N ILE A 16 -0.46 -4.16 1.73
CA ILE A 16 0.37 -3.99 2.93
C ILE A 16 0.08 -5.09 3.96
N ASP A 17 -1.19 -5.40 4.20
CA ASP A 17 -1.58 -6.42 5.18
C ASP A 17 -1.14 -7.82 4.74
N MET A 18 -1.26 -8.14 3.44
CA MET A 18 -0.70 -9.39 2.88
C MET A 18 0.83 -9.43 2.99
N ALA A 19 1.52 -8.33 2.69
CA ALA A 19 2.98 -8.26 2.81
C ALA A 19 3.44 -8.46 4.26
N ARG A 20 2.71 -7.93 5.25
CA ARG A 20 2.98 -8.20 6.68
C ARG A 20 2.81 -9.68 7.03
N ALA A 21 1.78 -10.34 6.49
CA ALA A 21 1.61 -11.78 6.68
C ALA A 21 2.79 -12.57 6.09
N VAL A 22 3.33 -12.17 4.94
CA VAL A 22 4.55 -12.76 4.35
C VAL A 22 5.76 -12.57 5.27
N LEU A 23 5.92 -11.41 5.90
CA LEU A 23 7.02 -11.19 6.86
C LEU A 23 6.89 -12.09 8.09
N GLN A 24 5.66 -12.30 8.57
CA GLN A 24 5.39 -13.09 9.77
C GLN A 24 5.49 -14.60 9.52
N PHE A 25 4.98 -15.09 8.40
CA PHE A 25 4.79 -16.53 8.17
C PHE A 25 5.61 -17.09 7.00
N GLY A 26 6.13 -16.23 6.13
CA GLY A 26 6.93 -16.62 4.97
C GLY A 26 8.30 -17.17 5.35
N LYS A 27 8.89 -17.97 4.46
CA LYS A 27 10.19 -18.62 4.66
C LYS A 27 11.26 -18.19 3.65
N ASP A 28 10.86 -17.63 2.51
CA ASP A 28 11.78 -17.18 1.47
C ASP A 28 12.26 -15.75 1.76
N ASP A 29 13.58 -15.57 1.90
CA ASP A 29 14.18 -14.30 2.26
C ASP A 29 14.04 -13.25 1.15
N GLN A 30 14.09 -13.65 -0.13
CA GLN A 30 13.91 -12.74 -1.26
C GLN A 30 12.46 -12.21 -1.28
N VAL A 31 11.50 -13.08 -0.99
CA VAL A 31 10.08 -12.69 -0.91
C VAL A 31 9.83 -11.76 0.28
N LYS A 32 10.53 -11.94 1.42
CA LYS A 32 10.48 -11.00 2.56
C LYS A 32 11.08 -9.64 2.23
N VAL A 33 12.15 -9.60 1.44
CA VAL A 33 12.71 -8.33 0.95
C VAL A 33 11.67 -7.59 0.10
N TRP A 34 11.01 -8.28 -0.83
CA TRP A 34 9.95 -7.68 -1.64
C TRP A 34 8.75 -7.22 -0.79
N ALA A 35 8.35 -7.99 0.22
CA ALA A 35 7.27 -7.60 1.12
C ALA A 35 7.58 -6.27 1.85
N ASN A 36 8.82 -6.09 2.34
CA ASN A 36 9.24 -4.82 2.93
C ASN A 36 9.22 -3.66 1.93
N GLN A 37 9.62 -3.90 0.67
CA GLN A 37 9.59 -2.90 -0.40
C GLN A 37 8.14 -2.48 -0.72
N ILE A 38 7.22 -3.44 -0.83
CA ILE A 38 5.78 -3.18 -1.03
C ILE A 38 5.22 -2.34 0.11
N ILE A 39 5.52 -2.71 1.37
CA ILE A 39 5.04 -1.96 2.54
C ILE A 39 5.54 -0.52 2.49
N THR A 40 6.81 -0.31 2.15
CA THR A 40 7.41 1.03 2.11
C THR A 40 6.79 1.89 1.01
N ALA A 41 6.73 1.36 -0.22
CA ALA A 41 6.19 2.07 -1.37
C ALA A 41 4.71 2.40 -1.18
N GLN A 42 3.89 1.42 -0.82
CA GLN A 42 2.44 1.61 -0.78
C GLN A 42 1.98 2.47 0.40
N ARG A 43 2.75 2.52 1.51
CA ARG A 43 2.49 3.52 2.57
C ARG A 43 2.73 4.94 2.07
N ALA A 44 3.79 5.16 1.30
CA ALA A 44 4.07 6.47 0.71
C ALA A 44 3.00 6.86 -0.31
N GLU A 45 2.56 5.92 -1.16
CA GLU A 45 1.50 6.14 -2.14
C GLU A 45 0.14 6.43 -1.48
N ILE A 46 -0.22 5.72 -0.40
CA ILE A 46 -1.43 6.04 0.39
C ILE A 46 -1.38 7.47 0.91
N ALA A 47 -0.24 7.91 1.47
CA ALA A 47 -0.09 9.27 1.98
C ALA A 47 -0.23 10.31 0.84
N ALA A 48 0.39 10.06 -0.31
CA ALA A 48 0.27 10.92 -1.49
C ALA A 48 -1.18 10.99 -2.01
N MET A 49 -1.88 9.85 -2.07
CA MET A 49 -3.28 9.76 -2.49
C MET A 49 -4.21 10.49 -1.53
N GLN A 50 -4.00 10.36 -0.22
CA GLN A 50 -4.77 11.08 0.79
C GLN A 50 -4.58 12.60 0.66
N GLU A 51 -3.36 13.06 0.42
CA GLU A 51 -3.08 14.48 0.20
C GLU A 51 -3.71 14.97 -1.11
N TRP A 52 -3.60 14.20 -2.18
CA TRP A 52 -4.23 14.51 -3.46
C TRP A 52 -5.75 14.64 -3.32
N LEU A 53 -6.42 13.75 -2.56
CA LEU A 53 -7.87 13.81 -2.35
C LEU A 53 -8.30 15.08 -1.61
N LYS A 54 -7.53 15.59 -0.65
CA LYS A 54 -7.86 16.86 0.03
C LYS A 54 -7.97 18.04 -0.94
N GLN A 55 -7.22 17.99 -2.04
CA GLN A 55 -7.15 19.07 -3.03
C GLN A 55 -8.21 18.91 -4.13
N HIS A 56 -8.65 17.68 -4.42
CA HIS A 56 -9.42 17.37 -5.64
C HIS A 56 -10.81 16.76 -5.39
N ALA A 57 -11.14 16.30 -4.18
CA ALA A 57 -12.42 15.62 -3.88
C ALA A 57 -13.54 16.58 -3.43
N LYS A 58 -13.58 17.81 -3.97
CA LYS A 58 -14.65 18.79 -3.68
C LYS A 58 -15.98 18.40 -4.31
#